data_AF-A0A3A4JYX4-F1
#
_entry.id   AF-A0A3A4JYX4-F1
#
_cell.length_a   1.000
_cell.length_b   1.000
_cell.length_c   1.000
_cell.angle_alpha   90.00
_cell.angle_beta   90.00
_cell.angle_gamma   90.00
#
_symmetry.space_group_name_H-M   'P 1'
#
loop_
_entity.id
_entity.type
_entity.pdbx_description
1 polymer ?
#
loop_
_entity_poly.entity_id
_entity_poly.type
_entity_poly.pdbx_seq_one_letter_code
_entity_poly.pdbx_strand_id
1 'polypeptide(L)'
;MSSYAESYDSGPQGCTMVIAWLGLGIAFVIGLALVFGAALGDNMSLALGVMEQPHAEARHVEAPAIRQCLDNNGPYMIWKHKFAPTWYLICQIDADTWGLQAVNREGVEKTAFSPGDGSYRALMDYLRGFATKFKGGLPWLQ
;
A
#
# COMPACT_ATOMS: atom_id res chain seq x y z
N MET A 1 -11.86 35.75 49.58
CA MET A 1 -11.60 36.59 48.38
C MET A 1 -10.67 35.80 47.47
N SER A 2 -11.09 35.69 46.21
CA SER A 2 -10.37 35.34 44.97
C SER A 2 -9.18 34.37 45.02
N SER A 3 -9.22 33.18 44.39
CA SER A 3 -9.27 32.90 42.94
C SER A 3 -8.13 33.54 42.15
N TYR A 4 -7.18 32.76 41.64
CA TYR A 4 -7.15 32.29 40.25
C TYR A 4 -5.86 31.50 39.97
N ALA A 5 -6.03 30.46 39.16
CA ALA A 5 -5.03 29.51 38.71
C ALA A 5 -4.31 29.99 37.43
N GLU A 6 -3.15 29.37 37.16
CA GLU A 6 -2.72 28.76 35.88
C GLU A 6 -1.21 28.92 35.63
N SER A 7 -0.52 27.80 35.37
CA SER A 7 0.38 27.63 34.20
C SER A 7 0.93 26.19 34.12
N TYR A 8 0.44 25.50 33.08
CA TYR A 8 1.04 24.50 32.18
C TYR A 8 2.51 24.01 32.31
N ASP A 9 2.63 22.69 32.06
CA ASP A 9 3.46 21.99 31.04
C ASP A 9 4.63 21.06 31.43
N SER A 10 4.58 19.90 30.76
CA SER A 10 5.67 19.07 30.20
C SER A 10 6.46 18.09 31.07
N GLY A 11 6.20 16.80 30.84
CA GLY A 11 7.08 15.69 31.26
C GLY A 11 6.46 14.30 31.04
N PRO A 12 6.98 13.46 30.13
CA PRO A 12 6.34 12.23 29.69
C PRO A 12 6.46 11.07 30.70
N GLN A 13 5.28 10.63 31.13
CA GLN A 13 4.81 9.29 31.50
C GLN A 13 5.84 8.15 31.51
N GLY A 14 6.19 7.72 32.72
CA GLY A 14 6.70 6.38 32.98
C GLY A 14 5.59 5.33 32.96
N CYS A 15 5.95 4.09 32.63
CA CYS A 15 5.07 2.92 32.78
C CYS A 15 5.91 1.68 33.07
N THR A 16 6.36 1.52 34.31
CA THR A 16 6.69 0.20 34.88
C THR A 16 6.23 0.18 36.33
N MET A 17 5.00 -0.29 36.55
CA MET A 17 4.49 -0.56 37.89
C MET A 17 4.12 -2.04 37.99
N VAL A 18 4.80 -2.65 38.95
CA VAL A 18 4.77 -4.04 39.37
C VAL A 18 3.36 -4.40 39.87
N ILE A 19 2.87 -5.56 39.41
CA ILE A 19 1.60 -6.14 39.85
C ILE A 19 1.78 -6.71 41.26
N ALA A 20 1.14 -6.09 42.25
CA ALA A 20 0.97 -6.65 43.58
C ALA A 20 -0.54 -6.86 43.84
N TRP A 21 -0.94 -8.13 43.80
CA TRP A 21 -2.27 -8.62 44.13
C TRP A 21 -2.53 -8.49 45.63
N LEU A 22 -3.68 -7.95 46.03
CA LEU A 22 -4.35 -8.26 47.31
C LEU A 22 -5.81 -7.76 47.25
N GLY A 23 -6.75 -8.65 47.56
CA GLY A 23 -8.00 -8.27 48.24
C GLY A 23 -9.30 -8.39 47.45
N LEU A 24 -10.07 -9.44 47.79
CA LEU A 24 -11.48 -9.68 47.47
C LEU A 24 -12.39 -8.44 47.54
N GLY A 25 -13.25 -8.28 46.51
CA GLY A 25 -14.46 -7.45 46.53
C GLY A 25 -15.35 -7.78 45.33
N ILE A 26 -16.60 -8.12 45.58
CA ILE A 26 -17.46 -8.96 44.72
C ILE A 26 -18.34 -8.15 43.76
N ALA A 27 -18.49 -8.68 42.55
CA ALA A 27 -19.64 -8.65 41.62
C ALA A 27 -19.86 -7.49 40.64
N PHE A 28 -20.48 -7.91 39.51
CA PHE A 28 -20.98 -7.16 38.34
C PHE A 28 -19.87 -6.67 37.41
N VAL A 29 -19.68 -7.18 36.19
CA VAL A 29 -20.67 -7.27 35.10
C VAL A 29 -20.32 -8.43 34.17
N ILE A 30 -21.19 -9.43 34.03
CA ILE A 30 -21.19 -10.31 32.86
C ILE A 30 -21.92 -9.51 31.77
N GLY A 31 -21.15 -8.94 30.86
CA GLY A 31 -21.66 -8.06 29.80
C GLY A 31 -20.69 -8.00 28.63
N LEU A 32 -20.86 -8.91 27.68
CA LEU A 32 -20.81 -8.64 26.25
C LEU A 32 -19.66 -7.74 25.72
N ALA A 33 -18.56 -8.37 25.30
CA ALA A 33 -17.76 -7.93 24.16
C ALA A 33 -17.22 -9.20 23.47
N LEU A 34 -17.91 -9.71 22.43
CA LEU A 34 -17.56 -9.43 21.03
C LEU A 34 -16.08 -9.78 20.78
N VAL A 35 -15.76 -11.03 20.44
CA VAL A 35 -15.59 -11.46 19.04
C VAL A 35 -14.84 -10.41 18.21
N PHE A 36 -13.53 -10.37 18.36
CA PHE A 36 -12.56 -10.08 17.30
C PHE A 36 -11.29 -10.82 17.76
N GLY A 37 -11.06 -12.07 17.36
CA GLY A 37 -10.77 -12.36 15.97
C GLY A 37 -9.48 -11.63 15.59
N ALA A 38 -8.38 -11.92 16.27
CA ALA A 38 -7.05 -11.60 15.76
C ALA A 38 -6.80 -12.51 14.56
N ALA A 39 -7.47 -12.19 13.44
CA ALA A 39 -7.00 -12.55 12.13
C ALA A 39 -5.68 -11.78 11.98
N LEU A 40 -4.58 -12.45 12.32
CA LEU A 40 -3.31 -12.18 11.65
C LEU A 40 -3.61 -12.47 10.17
N GLY A 41 -4.05 -11.43 9.47
CA GLY A 41 -4.01 -11.43 8.03
C GLY A 41 -2.55 -11.56 7.68
N ASP A 42 -2.12 -12.79 7.38
CA ASP A 42 -1.00 -13.04 6.51
C ASP A 42 -1.29 -12.26 5.23
N ASN A 43 -0.83 -11.00 5.19
CA ASN A 43 -0.60 -10.29 3.96
C ASN A 43 0.50 -11.09 3.27
N MET A 44 0.10 -12.17 2.58
CA MET A 44 0.90 -12.79 1.56
C MET A 44 1.13 -11.69 0.52
N SER A 45 2.18 -10.90 0.73
CA SER A 45 2.80 -10.09 -0.30
C SER A 45 3.23 -11.09 -1.35
N LEU A 46 2.34 -11.29 -2.33
CA LEU A 46 2.67 -11.91 -3.60
C LEU A 46 3.62 -10.93 -4.26
N ALA A 47 4.89 -11.02 -3.89
CA ALA A 47 5.98 -10.36 -4.59
C ALA A 47 5.77 -10.68 -6.07
N LEU A 48 5.48 -9.66 -6.88
CA LEU A 48 5.00 -9.80 -8.26
C LEU A 48 6.03 -10.46 -9.19
N GLY A 49 7.22 -10.80 -8.69
CA GLY A 49 8.28 -11.49 -9.40
C GLY A 49 8.79 -10.67 -10.59
N VAL A 50 8.72 -9.33 -10.50
CA VAL A 50 9.13 -8.47 -11.61
C VAL A 50 10.62 -8.22 -11.55
N MET A 51 11.35 -8.60 -12.60
CA MET A 51 12.78 -8.29 -12.72
C MET A 51 12.98 -6.84 -13.14
N GLU A 52 13.65 -6.07 -12.29
CA GLU A 52 13.93 -4.65 -12.52
C GLU A 52 15.06 -4.46 -13.55
N GLN A 53 14.92 -3.44 -14.42
CA GLN A 53 15.98 -3.05 -15.34
C GLN A 53 16.54 -1.66 -14.99
N PRO A 54 17.88 -1.48 -14.95
CA PRO A 54 18.51 -0.21 -14.58
C PRO A 54 18.25 0.93 -15.58
N HIS A 55 17.71 0.62 -16.77
CA HIS A 55 17.39 1.64 -17.78
C HIS A 55 16.12 2.46 -17.47
N ALA A 56 15.24 1.98 -16.58
CA ALA A 56 14.02 2.67 -16.20
C ALA A 56 14.26 3.83 -15.23
N GLU A 57 15.22 3.68 -14.31
CA GLU A 57 15.56 4.69 -13.29
C GLU A 57 16.19 5.95 -13.89
N ALA A 58 16.90 5.82 -15.01
CA ALA A 58 17.58 6.95 -15.65
C ALA A 58 16.63 7.97 -16.30
N ARG A 59 15.35 7.63 -16.50
CA ARG A 59 14.37 8.50 -17.19
C ARG A 59 13.21 8.96 -16.31
N HIS A 60 12.95 8.29 -15.19
CA HIS A 60 11.79 8.55 -14.34
C HIS A 60 12.17 8.47 -12.87
N VAL A 61 12.19 9.63 -12.21
CA VAL A 61 12.58 9.76 -10.79
C VAL A 61 11.60 9.00 -9.88
N GLU A 62 10.34 8.86 -10.28
CA GLU A 62 9.32 8.14 -9.51
C GLU A 62 9.36 6.60 -9.63
N ALA A 63 10.19 6.02 -10.51
CA ALA A 63 10.19 4.57 -10.75
C ALA A 63 10.36 3.72 -9.47
N PRO A 64 11.28 4.03 -8.54
CA PRO A 64 11.43 3.26 -7.29
C PRO A 64 10.18 3.28 -6.40
N ALA A 65 9.47 4.41 -6.35
CA ALA A 65 8.25 4.54 -5.54
C ALA A 65 7.11 3.68 -6.09
N ILE A 66 7.02 3.56 -7.43
CA ILE A 66 6.03 2.70 -8.09
C ILE A 66 6.30 1.23 -7.79
N ARG A 67 7.57 0.80 -7.89
CA ARG A 67 7.98 -0.59 -7.57
C ARG A 67 7.65 -0.93 -6.12
N GLN A 68 8.06 -0.06 -5.19
CA GLN A 68 7.76 -0.24 -3.77
C GLN A 68 6.24 -0.29 -3.51
N CYS A 69 5.44 0.52 -4.18
CA CYS A 69 3.99 0.47 -4.08
C CYS A 69 3.45 -0.91 -4.51
N LEU A 70 3.93 -1.43 -5.64
CA LEU A 70 3.51 -2.71 -6.19
C LEU A 70 3.94 -3.90 -5.33
N ASP A 71 5.13 -3.87 -4.74
CA ASP A 71 5.62 -4.94 -3.86
C ASP A 71 4.85 -4.99 -2.54
N ASN A 72 4.52 -3.82 -1.98
CA ASN A 72 3.82 -3.73 -0.70
C ASN A 72 2.32 -4.05 -0.83
N ASN A 73 1.68 -3.53 -1.88
CA ASN A 73 0.22 -3.52 -2.00
C ASN A 73 -0.32 -4.43 -3.10
N GLY A 74 0.55 -4.89 -4.01
CA GLY A 74 0.13 -5.48 -5.27
C GLY A 74 -0.43 -4.44 -6.25
N PRO A 75 -0.85 -4.87 -7.44
CA PRO A 75 -1.42 -3.97 -8.44
C PRO A 75 -2.89 -3.68 -8.12
N TYR A 76 -3.25 -2.40 -8.04
CA TYR A 76 -4.64 -1.96 -7.93
C TYR A 76 -5.48 -2.45 -9.12
N MET A 77 -4.88 -2.38 -10.32
CA MET A 77 -5.44 -2.97 -11.52
C MET A 77 -4.36 -3.31 -12.52
N ILE A 78 -4.70 -4.21 -13.45
CA ILE A 78 -3.80 -4.65 -14.51
C ILE A 78 -4.45 -4.33 -15.85
N TRP A 79 -3.68 -3.73 -16.74
CA TRP A 79 -4.07 -3.52 -18.13
C TRP A 79 -3.12 -4.29 -19.05
N LYS A 80 -3.59 -4.72 -20.22
CA LYS A 80 -2.79 -5.40 -21.23
C LYS A 80 -2.79 -4.59 -22.52
N HIS A 81 -1.63 -4.44 -23.14
CA HIS A 81 -1.51 -3.82 -24.45
C HIS A 81 -2.37 -4.58 -25.48
N LYS A 82 -3.10 -3.86 -26.34
CA LYS A 82 -4.03 -4.45 -27.32
C LYS A 82 -3.33 -5.36 -28.33
N PHE A 83 -2.09 -5.01 -28.69
CA PHE A 83 -1.35 -5.66 -29.79
C PHE A 83 0.01 -6.25 -29.38
N ALA A 84 0.40 -6.15 -28.11
CA ALA A 84 1.73 -6.57 -27.66
C ALA A 84 1.62 -7.39 -26.36
N PRO A 85 2.56 -8.31 -26.10
CA PRO A 85 2.63 -9.03 -24.83
C PRO A 85 3.24 -8.11 -23.77
N THR A 86 2.51 -7.08 -23.37
CA THR A 86 2.93 -6.14 -22.33
C THR A 86 1.77 -5.85 -21.41
N TRP A 87 2.05 -5.93 -20.12
CA TRP A 87 1.10 -5.71 -19.03
C TRP A 87 1.52 -4.45 -18.28
N TYR A 88 0.53 -3.67 -17.88
CA TYR A 88 0.68 -2.44 -17.13
C TYR A 88 0.08 -2.66 -15.76
N LEU A 89 0.96 -2.77 -14.76
CA LEU A 89 0.63 -2.92 -13.36
C LEU A 89 0.46 -1.52 -12.79
N ILE A 90 -0.72 -1.22 -12.25
CA ILE A 90 -1.05 0.13 -11.77
C ILE A 90 -1.05 0.12 -10.25
N CYS A 91 -0.46 1.15 -9.65
CA CYS A 91 -0.46 1.35 -8.21
C CYS A 91 -0.71 2.82 -7.86
N GLN A 92 -1.38 3.04 -6.74
CA GLN A 92 -1.56 4.38 -6.16
C GLN A 92 -0.42 4.62 -5.18
N ILE A 93 0.52 5.49 -5.55
CA ILE A 93 1.75 5.75 -4.79
C ILE A 93 1.41 6.50 -3.50
N ASP A 94 0.56 7.52 -3.61
CA ASP A 94 0.05 8.33 -2.50
C ASP A 94 -1.39 8.79 -2.79
N ALA A 95 -1.94 9.69 -1.96
CA ALA A 95 -3.32 10.13 -2.08
C ALA A 95 -3.68 10.69 -3.46
N ASP A 96 -2.74 11.34 -4.14
CA ASP A 96 -2.98 12.09 -5.37
C ASP A 96 -2.25 11.49 -6.59
N THR A 97 -1.22 10.66 -6.36
CA THR A 97 -0.32 10.18 -7.41
C THR A 97 -0.53 8.71 -7.76
N TRP A 98 -0.69 8.45 -9.06
CA TRP A 98 -0.85 7.14 -9.66
C TRP A 98 0.27 6.85 -10.66
N GLY A 99 0.86 5.67 -10.50
CA GLY A 99 1.94 5.20 -11.37
C GLY A 99 1.59 3.88 -12.06
N LEU A 100 2.38 3.56 -13.08
CA LEU A 100 2.35 2.25 -13.72
C LEU A 100 3.75 1.66 -13.86
N GLN A 101 3.83 0.34 -13.85
CA GLN A 101 4.99 -0.45 -14.24
C GLN A 101 4.60 -1.29 -15.46
N ALA A 102 5.35 -1.16 -16.56
CA ALA A 102 5.16 -1.94 -17.77
C ALA A 102 6.07 -3.17 -17.75
N VAL A 103 5.48 -4.35 -17.93
CA VAL A 103 6.15 -5.64 -17.79
C VAL A 103 5.90 -6.50 -19.03
N ASN A 104 6.91 -7.23 -19.50
CA ASN A 104 6.78 -8.17 -20.62
C ASN A 104 6.15 -9.52 -20.18
N ARG A 105 6.14 -10.52 -21.06
CA ARG A 105 5.53 -11.83 -20.76
C ARG A 105 6.34 -12.61 -19.73
N GLU A 106 7.63 -12.35 -19.66
CA GLU A 106 8.61 -13.02 -18.82
C GLU A 106 8.68 -12.40 -17.41
N GLY A 107 7.86 -11.37 -17.10
CA GLY A 107 7.93 -10.68 -15.82
C GLY A 107 9.09 -9.68 -15.73
N VAL A 108 9.66 -9.23 -16.86
CA VAL A 108 10.75 -8.23 -16.86
C VAL A 108 10.17 -6.83 -17.05
N GLU A 109 10.55 -5.91 -16.16
CA GLU A 109 10.22 -4.49 -16.25
C GLU A 109 10.82 -3.89 -17.53
N LYS A 110 9.99 -3.19 -18.29
CA LYS A 110 10.41 -2.33 -19.40
C LYS A 110 10.56 -0.87 -18.97
N THR A 111 9.65 -0.39 -18.12
CA THR A 111 9.65 0.98 -17.58
C THR A 111 8.66 1.10 -16.42
N ALA A 112 8.85 2.09 -15.56
CA ALA A 112 7.89 2.52 -14.54
C ALA A 112 7.85 4.05 -14.46
N PHE A 113 6.65 4.65 -14.49
CA PHE A 113 6.46 6.10 -14.41
C PHE A 113 5.00 6.48 -14.13
N SER A 114 4.77 7.75 -13.80
CA SER A 114 3.46 8.37 -13.61
C SER A 114 3.10 9.22 -14.84
N PRO A 115 2.11 8.83 -15.67
CA PRO A 115 1.76 9.60 -16.86
C PRO A 115 1.16 10.98 -16.52
N GLY A 116 1.52 12.00 -17.31
CA GLY A 116 0.92 13.33 -17.22
C GLY A 116 1.23 14.04 -15.90
N ASP A 117 0.18 14.42 -15.17
CA ASP A 117 0.27 15.04 -13.85
C ASP A 117 0.24 14.03 -12.69
N GLY A 118 0.29 12.72 -13.00
CA GLY A 118 0.17 11.65 -12.00
C GLY A 118 -1.25 11.41 -11.50
N SER A 119 -2.25 12.16 -11.96
CA SER A 119 -3.64 11.92 -11.56
C SER A 119 -4.16 10.60 -12.14
N TYR A 120 -5.12 9.98 -11.43
CA TYR A 120 -5.83 8.81 -11.96
C TYR A 120 -6.45 9.07 -13.34
N ARG A 121 -6.93 10.29 -13.58
CA ARG A 121 -7.48 10.68 -14.88
C ARG A 121 -6.42 10.61 -15.98
N ALA A 122 -5.26 11.23 -15.77
CA ALA A 122 -4.17 11.23 -16.75
C ALA A 122 -3.66 9.81 -17.04
N LEU A 123 -3.51 8.98 -16.00
CA LEU A 123 -3.17 7.57 -16.13
C LEU A 123 -4.16 6.82 -17.05
N MET A 124 -5.46 6.97 -16.78
CA MET A 124 -6.49 6.23 -17.51
C MET A 124 -6.62 6.73 -18.95
N ASP A 125 -6.49 8.04 -19.18
CA ASP A 125 -6.50 8.62 -20.53
C ASP A 125 -5.28 8.15 -21.34
N TYR A 126 -4.10 8.05 -20.72
CA TYR A 126 -2.91 7.45 -21.34
C TYR A 126 -3.15 6.01 -21.78
N LEU A 127 -3.66 5.15 -20.88
CA LEU A 127 -3.82 3.72 -21.15
C LEU A 127 -4.92 3.39 -22.16
N ARG A 128 -6.01 4.15 -22.20
CA ARG A 128 -7.14 3.93 -23.13
C ARG A 128 -6.72 3.92 -24.60
N GLY A 129 -5.67 4.67 -24.93
CA GLY A 129 -5.12 4.72 -26.28
C GLY A 129 -4.72 3.34 -26.81
N PHE A 130 -4.06 2.52 -25.99
CA PHE A 130 -3.35 1.32 -26.47
C PHE A 130 -3.54 0.05 -25.63
N ALA A 131 -4.21 0.12 -24.48
CA ALA A 131 -4.39 -1.02 -23.59
C ALA A 131 -5.87 -1.22 -23.20
N THR A 132 -6.17 -2.39 -22.63
CA THR A 132 -7.48 -2.75 -22.07
C THR A 132 -7.32 -3.42 -20.70
N LYS A 133 -8.34 -3.30 -19.85
CA LYS A 133 -8.33 -3.94 -18.52
C LYS A 133 -8.18 -5.45 -18.66
N PHE A 134 -7.24 -6.02 -17.90
CA PHE A 134 -6.93 -7.45 -17.89
C PHE A 134 -7.46 -8.10 -16.61
N LYS A 135 -8.04 -9.30 -16.75
CA LYS A 135 -8.59 -10.09 -15.63
C LYS A 135 -8.06 -11.53 -15.60
N GLY A 136 -7.10 -11.87 -16.47
CA GLY A 136 -6.52 -13.22 -16.53
C GLY A 136 -5.36 -13.37 -15.55
N GLY A 137 -4.82 -14.60 -15.45
CA GLY A 137 -3.58 -14.85 -14.72
C GLY A 137 -2.37 -14.19 -15.41
N LEU A 138 -1.45 -13.65 -14.61
CA LEU A 138 -0.19 -13.11 -15.12
C LEU A 138 0.69 -14.27 -15.64
N PRO A 139 1.22 -14.20 -16.87
CA PRO A 139 1.93 -15.34 -17.48
C PRO A 139 3.17 -15.83 -16.73
N TRP A 140 3.82 -14.96 -15.96
CA TRP A 140 5.04 -15.27 -15.22
C TRP A 140 4.79 -15.75 -13.78
N LEU A 141 3.52 -15.78 -13.34
CA LEU A 141 3.11 -16.32 -12.03
C LEU A 141 2.45 -17.71 -12.16
N GLN A 142 2.61 -18.37 -13.31
CA GLN A 142 2.02 -19.68 -13.62
C GLN A 142 3.02 -20.82 -13.42
#